data_AF-A0A6G3LR32-F1
#
_entry.id   AF-A0A6G3LR32-F1
#
_cell.length_a   1.000
_cell.length_b   1.000
_cell.length_c   1.000
_cell.angle_alpha   90.00
_cell.angle_beta   90.00
_cell.angle_gamma   90.00
#
_symmetry.space_group_name_H-M   'P 1'
#
loop_
_entity.id
_entity.type
_entity.pdbx_description
1 polymer ?
#
loop_
_entity_poly.entity_id
_entity_poly.type
_entity_poly.pdbx_seq_one_letter_code
_entity_poly.pdbx_strand_id
1 'polypeptide(L)'
;EMADKIKELTSGQTYDIVVGAAAPLDFRVREPSQGKLKSDESYTIALEPSPKTLHSIVKRPKVLISFAADVVKGDEELLASALEKASKYGADLVVANPVNVGSYGFASVYDYTVIVRAPSGSYVSLGLQRKEVIARRLLDEALALLRSRSPST
;
A
#
# COMPACT_ATOMS: atom_id res chain seq x y z
N GLU A 1 -8.94 -7.38 -12.71
CA GLU A 1 -8.69 -6.10 -13.39
C GLU A 1 -7.41 -5.41 -12.91
N MET A 2 -7.35 -4.80 -11.71
CA MET A 2 -6.15 -4.06 -11.28
C MET A 2 -4.87 -4.92 -11.28
N ALA A 3 -4.93 -6.13 -10.72
CA ALA A 3 -3.83 -7.09 -10.73
C ALA A 3 -3.36 -7.41 -12.17
N ASP A 4 -4.30 -7.66 -13.08
CA ASP A 4 -4.01 -7.96 -14.48
C ASP A 4 -3.35 -6.77 -15.18
N LYS A 5 -3.82 -5.55 -14.89
CA LYS A 5 -3.24 -4.33 -15.47
C LYS A 5 -1.83 -4.06 -14.96
N ILE A 6 -1.57 -4.29 -13.67
CA ILE A 6 -0.22 -4.20 -13.09
C ILE A 6 0.70 -5.21 -13.78
N LYS A 7 0.24 -6.46 -13.97
CA LYS A 7 1.00 -7.51 -14.65
C LYS A 7 1.34 -7.11 -16.08
N GLU A 8 0.36 -6.63 -16.84
CA GLU A 8 0.55 -6.14 -18.21
C GLU A 8 1.61 -5.03 -18.27
N LEU A 9 1.43 -3.95 -17.51
CA LEU A 9 2.32 -2.78 -17.52
C LEU A 9 3.76 -3.12 -17.10
N THR A 10 3.91 -3.95 -16.08
CA THR A 10 5.22 -4.32 -15.51
C THR A 10 5.91 -5.46 -16.26
N SER A 11 5.24 -6.11 -17.21
CA SER A 11 5.86 -7.11 -18.08
C SER A 11 6.71 -6.48 -19.19
N GLY A 12 6.27 -5.33 -19.73
CA GLY A 12 6.93 -4.66 -20.86
C GLY A 12 8.23 -3.94 -20.48
N GLN A 13 8.31 -3.39 -19.27
CA GLN A 13 9.46 -2.59 -18.83
C GLN A 13 9.66 -2.63 -17.32
N THR A 14 10.85 -2.22 -16.88
CA THR A 14 11.15 -2.00 -15.46
C THR A 14 10.90 -0.53 -15.12
N TYR A 15 10.25 -0.27 -13.98
CA TYR A 15 10.01 1.08 -13.47
C TYR A 15 11.06 1.46 -12.42
N ASP A 16 11.43 2.74 -12.36
CA ASP A 16 12.32 3.22 -11.29
C ASP A 16 11.61 3.20 -9.93
N ILE A 17 10.37 3.69 -9.87
CA ILE A 17 9.58 3.75 -8.64
C ILE A 17 8.16 3.25 -8.95
N VAL A 18 7.64 2.36 -8.11
CA VAL A 18 6.22 1.97 -8.10
C VAL A 18 5.62 2.33 -6.75
N VAL A 19 4.48 3.04 -6.78
CA VAL A 19 3.75 3.46 -5.58
C VAL A 19 2.44 2.68 -5.45
N GLY A 20 2.41 1.70 -4.55
CA GLY A 20 1.24 0.90 -4.21
C GLY A 20 0.25 1.63 -3.31
N ALA A 21 -0.27 2.77 -3.74
CA ALA A 21 -1.17 3.61 -2.94
C ALA A 21 -2.66 3.25 -3.06
N ALA A 22 -3.02 2.37 -4.01
CA ALA A 22 -4.40 1.91 -4.13
C ALA A 22 -4.83 1.10 -2.91
N ALA A 23 -6.11 1.13 -2.59
CA ALA A 23 -6.75 0.29 -1.57
C ALA A 23 -7.54 -0.84 -2.25
N PRO A 24 -6.87 -1.88 -2.80
CA PRO A 24 -7.56 -3.00 -3.41
C PRO A 24 -8.35 -3.77 -2.36
N LEU A 25 -9.52 -4.30 -2.73
CA LEU A 25 -10.33 -5.13 -1.84
C LEU A 25 -9.59 -6.41 -1.49
N ASP A 26 -9.55 -6.76 -0.21
CA ASP A 26 -8.94 -8.01 0.25
C ASP A 26 -9.72 -9.26 -0.16
N PHE A 27 -11.02 -9.10 -0.44
CA PHE A 27 -11.93 -10.15 -0.84
C PHE A 27 -12.74 -9.73 -2.07
N ARG A 28 -13.18 -10.74 -2.82
CA ARG A 28 -14.16 -10.59 -3.89
C ARG A 28 -15.33 -11.53 -3.66
N VAL A 29 -16.47 -11.20 -4.25
CA VAL A 29 -17.63 -12.10 -4.26
C VAL A 29 -17.24 -13.33 -5.09
N ARG A 30 -17.38 -14.52 -4.50
CA ARG A 30 -17.05 -15.80 -5.14
C ARG A 30 -17.91 -16.05 -6.38
N GLU A 31 -19.21 -15.77 -6.26
CA GLU A 31 -20.21 -15.95 -7.32
C GLU A 31 -21.03 -14.66 -7.49
N PRO A 32 -20.56 -13.70 -8.30
CA PRO A 32 -21.29 -12.45 -8.54
C PRO A 32 -22.59 -12.69 -9.33
N SER A 33 -23.70 -12.08 -8.88
CA SER A 33 -24.95 -12.06 -9.64
C SER A 33 -24.81 -11.23 -10.92
N GLN A 34 -25.41 -11.70 -12.01
CA GLN A 34 -25.46 -10.97 -13.30
C GLN A 34 -26.48 -9.81 -13.30
N GLY A 35 -27.33 -9.72 -12.29
CA GLY A 35 -28.38 -8.70 -12.19
C GLY A 35 -28.63 -8.23 -10.76
N LYS A 36 -29.42 -7.16 -10.64
CA LYS A 36 -29.84 -6.63 -9.34
C LYS A 36 -30.61 -7.70 -8.56
N LEU A 37 -30.16 -7.97 -7.34
CA LEU A 37 -30.87 -8.84 -6.39
C LEU A 37 -32.18 -8.17 -5.94
N LYS A 38 -33.22 -8.97 -5.73
CA LYS A 38 -34.50 -8.46 -5.21
C LYS A 38 -34.36 -8.13 -3.72
N SER A 39 -35.16 -7.20 -3.22
CA SER A 39 -35.05 -6.73 -1.83
C SER A 39 -35.96 -7.47 -0.84
N ASP A 40 -36.79 -8.40 -1.32
CA ASP A 40 -37.75 -9.21 -0.55
C ASP A 40 -37.26 -10.64 -0.29
N GLU A 41 -36.00 -10.94 -0.63
CA GLU A 41 -35.36 -12.24 -0.46
C GLU A 41 -34.13 -12.14 0.46
N SER A 42 -33.75 -13.27 1.07
CA SER A 42 -32.53 -13.40 1.87
C SER A 42 -31.41 -14.01 1.03
N TYR A 43 -30.20 -13.44 1.14
CA TYR A 43 -29.01 -13.92 0.43
C TYR A 43 -27.85 -14.17 1.38
N THR A 44 -27.02 -15.14 1.03
CA THR A 44 -25.70 -15.35 1.62
C THR A 44 -24.64 -14.92 0.62
N ILE A 45 -23.79 -13.96 0.98
CA ILE A 45 -22.66 -13.54 0.13
C ILE A 45 -21.43 -14.34 0.52
N ALA A 46 -21.03 -15.28 -0.35
CA ALA A 46 -19.75 -15.97 -0.20
C ALA A 46 -18.61 -15.09 -0.73
N LEU A 47 -17.63 -14.80 0.13
CA LEU A 47 -16.42 -14.07 -0.20
C LEU A 47 -15.23 -15.02 -0.34
N GLU A 48 -14.34 -14.73 -1.27
CA GLU A 48 -13.05 -15.40 -1.39
C GLU A 48 -11.90 -14.38 -1.45
N PRO A 49 -10.67 -14.75 -1.04
CA PRO A 49 -9.53 -13.82 -1.08
C PRO A 49 -9.28 -13.28 -2.48
N SER A 50 -9.08 -11.97 -2.58
CA SER A 50 -8.65 -11.31 -3.81
C SER A 50 -7.16 -11.54 -4.06
N PRO A 51 -6.73 -11.64 -5.33
CA PRO A 51 -5.32 -11.58 -5.68
C PRO A 51 -4.65 -10.33 -5.12
N LYS A 52 -3.48 -10.48 -4.48
CA LYS A 52 -2.73 -9.35 -3.97
C LYS A 52 -2.06 -8.61 -5.13
N THR A 53 -2.46 -7.37 -5.35
CA THR A 53 -2.09 -6.59 -6.55
C THR A 53 -0.58 -6.36 -6.67
N LEU A 54 0.11 -6.11 -5.56
CA LEU A 54 1.57 -5.93 -5.56
C LEU A 54 2.34 -7.20 -5.94
N HIS A 55 1.80 -8.39 -5.66
CA HIS A 55 2.38 -9.66 -6.14
C HIS A 55 2.22 -9.87 -7.64
N SER A 56 1.41 -9.04 -8.31
CA SER A 56 1.23 -9.10 -9.76
C SER A 56 2.30 -8.33 -10.54
N ILE A 57 3.21 -7.64 -9.85
CA ILE A 57 4.36 -6.96 -10.47
C ILE A 57 5.31 -8.02 -11.03
N VAL A 58 5.52 -8.00 -12.34
CA VAL A 58 6.36 -8.99 -13.05
C VAL A 58 7.83 -8.63 -12.97
N LYS A 59 8.20 -7.41 -13.37
CA LYS A 59 9.56 -6.88 -13.25
C LYS A 59 9.65 -6.00 -12.01
N ARG A 60 10.49 -6.41 -11.04
CA ARG A 60 10.70 -5.67 -9.80
C ARG A 60 11.20 -4.25 -10.12
N PRO A 61 10.55 -3.19 -9.60
CA PRO A 61 11.04 -1.83 -9.77
C PRO A 61 12.32 -1.59 -8.97
N LYS A 62 13.06 -0.54 -9.29
CA LYS A 62 14.24 -0.17 -8.49
C LYS A 62 13.85 0.24 -7.07
N VAL A 63 12.66 0.82 -6.86
CA VAL A 63 12.07 1.12 -5.55
C VAL A 63 10.59 0.75 -5.55
N LEU A 64 10.18 -0.10 -4.61
CA LEU A 64 8.77 -0.43 -4.38
C LEU A 64 8.28 0.21 -3.08
N ILE A 65 7.20 0.98 -3.17
CA ILE A 65 6.50 1.58 -2.03
C ILE A 65 5.17 0.86 -1.82
N SER A 66 4.89 0.43 -0.60
CA SER A 66 3.58 -0.09 -0.18
C SER A 66 2.98 0.78 0.93
N PHE A 67 1.67 0.63 1.14
CA PHE A 67 0.93 1.29 2.21
C PHE A 67 0.41 0.27 3.22
N ALA A 68 0.40 0.67 4.49
CA ALA A 68 -0.02 -0.12 5.63
C ALA A 68 -1.02 0.69 6.48
N ALA A 69 -2.29 0.60 6.10
CA ALA A 69 -3.39 1.23 6.82
C ALA A 69 -4.04 0.19 7.74
N ASP A 70 -3.78 0.24 9.05
CA ASP A 70 -4.24 -0.78 10.01
C ASP A 70 -4.87 -0.19 11.26
N VAL A 71 -5.70 -1.00 11.92
CA VAL A 71 -6.19 -0.72 13.27
C VAL A 71 -5.09 -1.12 14.24
N VAL A 72 -4.51 -0.13 14.93
CA VAL A 72 -3.39 -0.34 15.86
C VAL A 72 -3.59 0.45 17.14
N LYS A 73 -2.95 0.00 18.21
CA LYS A 73 -3.03 0.64 19.54
C LYS A 73 -1.90 1.64 19.81
N GLY A 74 -0.87 1.67 18.98
CA GLY A 74 0.26 2.58 19.11
C GLY A 74 1.31 2.38 18.02
N ASP A 75 2.38 3.18 18.10
CA ASP A 75 3.43 3.22 17.08
C ASP A 75 4.19 1.89 16.94
N GLU A 76 4.34 1.12 18.02
CA GLU A 76 5.03 -0.18 17.97
C GLU A 76 4.28 -1.20 17.09
N GLU A 77 2.97 -1.33 17.27
CA GLU A 77 2.12 -2.19 16.41
C GLU A 77 2.10 -1.68 14.97
N LEU A 78 2.10 -0.36 14.77
CA LEU A 78 2.16 0.25 13.45
C LEU A 78 3.46 -0.09 12.72
N LEU A 79 4.59 -0.01 13.41
CA LEU A 79 5.91 -0.38 12.89
C LEU A 79 6.00 -1.87 12.58
N ALA A 80 5.48 -2.73 13.47
CA ALA A 80 5.45 -4.17 13.26
C ALA A 80 4.65 -4.55 12.01
N SER A 81 3.44 -3.99 11.85
CA SER A 81 2.61 -4.21 10.66
C SER A 81 3.31 -3.70 9.38
N ALA A 82 3.96 -2.55 9.45
CA ALA A 82 4.71 -2.00 8.33
C ALA A 82 5.83 -2.95 7.88
N LEU A 83 6.61 -3.49 8.82
CA LEU A 83 7.69 -4.44 8.54
C LEU A 83 7.15 -5.77 7.98
N GLU A 84 6.02 -6.26 8.51
CA GLU A 84 5.36 -7.45 7.97
C GLU A 84 4.95 -7.23 6.50
N LYS A 85 4.30 -6.10 6.19
CA LYS A 85 3.88 -5.76 4.82
C LYS A 85 5.07 -5.52 3.90
N ALA A 86 6.16 -4.95 4.41
CA ALA A 86 7.41 -4.84 3.68
C ALA A 86 7.92 -6.21 3.25
N SER A 87 8.02 -7.15 4.18
CA SER A 87 8.45 -8.53 3.89
C SER A 87 7.49 -9.22 2.92
N LYS A 88 6.19 -9.15 3.19
CA LYS A 88 5.13 -9.78 2.38
C LYS A 88 5.16 -9.35 0.92
N TYR A 89 5.37 -8.07 0.65
CA TYR A 89 5.35 -7.52 -0.71
C TYR A 89 6.74 -7.26 -1.30
N GLY A 90 7.80 -7.51 -0.52
CA GLY A 90 9.17 -7.11 -0.87
C GLY A 90 9.32 -5.60 -1.09
N ALA A 91 8.58 -4.77 -0.33
CA ALA A 91 8.63 -3.32 -0.47
C ALA A 91 9.90 -2.74 0.17
N ASP A 92 10.44 -1.69 -0.42
CA ASP A 92 11.61 -0.95 0.10
C ASP A 92 11.18 0.14 1.10
N LEU A 93 10.03 0.75 0.84
CA LEU A 93 9.40 1.73 1.71
C LEU A 93 7.97 1.29 2.05
N VAL A 94 7.57 1.47 3.30
CA VAL A 94 6.20 1.25 3.74
C VAL A 94 5.68 2.48 4.44
N VAL A 95 4.56 2.99 3.95
CA VAL A 95 3.85 4.12 4.51
C VAL A 95 2.77 3.59 5.43
N ALA A 96 2.96 3.74 6.74
CA ALA A 96 2.06 3.17 7.74
C ALA A 96 1.25 4.27 8.43
N ASN A 97 -0.08 4.08 8.46
CA ASN A 97 -1.00 5.02 9.10
C ASN A 97 -2.11 4.27 9.87
N PRO A 98 -2.46 4.72 11.10
CA PRO A 98 -3.54 4.12 11.86
C PRO A 98 -4.90 4.56 11.30
N VAL A 99 -5.84 3.64 11.13
CA VAL A 99 -7.18 3.95 10.58
C VAL A 99 -8.29 4.09 11.64
N ASN A 100 -7.98 3.80 12.90
CA ASN A 100 -8.94 3.78 14.02
C ASN A 100 -9.03 5.10 14.82
N VAL A 101 -8.64 6.24 14.22
CA VAL A 101 -8.46 7.50 14.96
C VAL A 101 -9.58 8.53 14.73
N GLY A 102 -10.40 8.35 13.69
CA GLY A 102 -11.65 9.10 13.43
C GLY A 102 -11.51 10.60 13.10
N SER A 103 -10.39 11.23 13.45
CA SER A 103 -10.13 12.67 13.29
C SER A 103 -9.22 13.03 12.10
N TYR A 104 -8.53 12.04 11.52
CA TYR A 104 -7.68 12.15 10.33
C TYR A 104 -7.73 10.87 9.50
N GLY A 105 -7.07 10.84 8.33
CA GLY A 105 -7.05 9.66 7.45
C GLY A 105 -7.87 9.85 6.16
N PHE A 106 -8.56 8.81 5.68
CA PHE A 106 -9.15 8.74 4.33
C PHE A 106 -9.98 9.96 3.91
N ALA A 107 -10.84 10.48 4.79
CA ALA A 107 -11.74 11.61 4.50
C ALA A 107 -11.20 12.98 5.00
N SER A 108 -9.93 13.06 5.40
CA SER A 108 -9.29 14.30 5.88
C SER A 108 -8.19 14.77 4.92
N VAL A 109 -7.81 16.05 4.98
CA VAL A 109 -6.58 16.54 4.32
C VAL A 109 -5.33 16.23 5.15
N TYR A 110 -5.51 15.77 6.39
CA TYR A 110 -4.46 15.35 7.31
C TYR A 110 -4.39 13.83 7.44
N ASP A 111 -3.20 13.32 7.74
CA ASP A 111 -2.96 11.94 8.13
C ASP A 111 -1.82 11.87 9.15
N TYR A 112 -1.82 10.83 9.99
CA TYR A 112 -0.66 10.49 10.82
C TYR A 112 0.11 9.38 10.13
N THR A 113 1.41 9.53 9.96
CA THR A 113 2.15 8.58 9.14
C THR A 113 3.56 8.32 9.63
N VAL A 114 3.96 7.06 9.57
CA VAL A 114 5.33 6.60 9.73
C VAL A 114 5.80 6.03 8.40
N ILE A 115 7.00 6.43 7.94
CA ILE A 115 7.63 5.86 6.76
C ILE A 115 8.74 4.92 7.21
N VAL A 116 8.58 3.63 6.95
CA VAL A 116 9.55 2.58 7.29
C VAL A 116 10.42 2.28 6.08
N ARG A 117 11.74 2.24 6.28
CA ARG A 117 12.73 1.78 5.30
C ARG A 117 13.04 0.32 5.58
N ALA A 118 12.41 -0.57 4.84
CA ALA A 118 12.48 -2.01 5.09
C ALA A 118 13.91 -2.59 5.12
N PRO A 119 14.84 -2.20 4.23
CA PRO A 119 16.18 -2.80 4.22
C PRO A 119 16.99 -2.57 5.50
N SER A 120 16.76 -1.47 6.22
CA SER A 120 17.47 -1.15 7.46
C SER A 120 16.61 -1.29 8.72
N GLY A 121 15.29 -1.46 8.57
CA GLY A 121 14.33 -1.36 9.68
C GLY A 121 14.17 0.05 10.27
N SER A 122 14.93 1.04 9.77
CA SER A 122 14.81 2.43 10.23
C SER A 122 13.48 3.04 9.80
N TYR A 123 12.98 4.01 10.55
CA TYR A 123 11.75 4.71 10.20
C TYR A 123 11.85 6.20 10.47
N VAL A 124 10.95 6.97 9.86
CA VAL A 124 10.71 8.38 10.14
C VAL A 124 9.25 8.54 10.52
N SER A 125 8.98 9.00 11.75
CA SER A 125 7.64 9.44 12.12
C SER A 125 7.43 10.88 11.63
N LEU A 126 6.40 11.11 10.83
CA LEU A 126 6.02 12.44 10.37
C LEU A 126 5.01 13.11 11.31
N GLY A 127 4.42 12.35 12.22
CA GLY A 127 3.30 12.81 13.03
C GLY A 127 2.08 13.12 12.17
N LEU A 128 1.17 13.92 12.73
CA LEU A 128 -0.01 14.43 12.02
C LEU A 128 0.42 15.54 11.05
N GLN A 129 0.24 15.32 9.75
CA GLN A 129 0.64 16.24 8.68
C GLN A 129 -0.40 16.32 7.58
N ARG A 130 -0.34 17.36 6.75
CA ARG A 130 -1.14 17.41 5.52
C ARG A 130 -0.65 16.33 4.54
N LYS A 131 -1.58 15.67 3.85
CA LYS A 131 -1.27 14.60 2.88
C LYS A 131 -0.29 15.03 1.78
N GLU A 132 -0.34 16.30 1.37
CA GLU A 132 0.63 16.89 0.42
C GLU A 132 2.07 16.86 0.96
N VAL A 133 2.25 17.13 2.25
CA VAL A 133 3.56 17.09 2.92
C VAL A 133 4.05 15.66 3.04
N ILE A 134 3.15 14.72 3.39
CA ILE A 134 3.47 13.29 3.45
C ILE A 134 3.88 12.78 2.07
N ALA A 135 3.13 13.10 1.03
CA ALA A 135 3.43 12.70 -0.34
C ALA A 135 4.78 13.24 -0.82
N ARG A 136 5.08 14.52 -0.50
CA ARG A 136 6.39 15.12 -0.81
C ARG A 136 7.51 14.37 -0.12
N ARG A 137 7.38 14.14 1.19
CA ARG A 137 8.40 13.45 1.97
C ARG A 137 8.62 12.02 1.49
N LEU A 138 7.54 11.30 1.18
CA LEU A 138 7.61 9.95 0.63
C LEU A 138 8.41 9.90 -0.69
N LEU A 139 8.19 10.86 -1.58
CA LEU A 139 8.94 10.94 -2.83
C LEU A 139 10.41 11.26 -2.58
N ASP A 140 10.73 12.17 -1.64
CA ASP A 140 12.12 12.48 -1.29
C ASP A 140 12.86 11.23 -0.75
N GLU A 141 12.21 10.41 0.08
CA GLU A 141 12.76 9.14 0.58
C GLU A 141 12.98 8.12 -0.56
N ALA A 142 12.02 8.00 -1.48
CA ALA A 142 12.12 7.09 -2.62
C ALA A 142 13.24 7.50 -3.57
N LEU A 143 13.40 8.80 -3.84
CA LEU A 143 14.48 9.33 -4.67
C LEU A 143 15.85 9.13 -4.02
N ALA A 144 15.97 9.27 -2.70
CA ALA A 144 17.20 8.98 -1.99
C ALA A 144 17.64 7.52 -2.16
N LEU A 145 16.71 6.57 -2.04
CA LEU A 145 16.97 5.14 -2.28
C LEU A 145 17.30 4.85 -3.75
N LEU A 146 16.62 5.49 -4.69
CA LEU A 146 16.88 5.31 -6.11
C LEU A 146 18.30 5.77 -6.49
N ARG A 147 18.74 6.91 -5.93
CA ARG A 147 20.08 7.47 -6.14
C ARG A 147 21.16 6.59 -5.55
N SER A 148 20.97 6.04 -4.34
CA SER A 148 21.95 5.15 -3.72
C SER A 148 22.13 3.80 -4.45
N ARG A 149 21.11 3.39 -5.23
CA ARG A 149 21.14 2.16 -6.05
C ARG A 149 21.61 2.39 -7.48
N SER A 150 21.70 3.64 -7.93
CA SER A 150 22.22 3.96 -9.24
C SER A 150 23.75 3.93 -9.15
N PRO A 151 24.46 3.15 -9.99
CA PRO A 151 25.92 3.18 -9.98
C PRO A 151 26.38 4.61 -10.21
N SER A 152 27.30 5.08 -9.36
CA SER A 152 28.04 6.33 -9.59
C SER A 152 28.62 6.27 -10.99
N THR A 153 28.08 7.13 -11.87
CA THR A 153 28.51 7.25 -13.27
C THR A 153 29.82 8.01 -13.33
#